data_AF-A0A963REH9-F1
#
_entry.id   AF-A0A963REH9-F1
#
_cell.length_a   1.000
_cell.length_b   1.000
_cell.length_c   1.000
_cell.angle_alpha   90.00
_cell.angle_beta   90.00
_cell.angle_gamma   90.00
#
_symmetry.space_group_name_H-M   'P 1'
#
loop_
_entity.id
_entity.type
_entity.pdbx_description
1 polymer ?
#
loop_
_entity_poly.entity_id
_entity_poly.type
_entity_poly.pdbx_seq_one_letter_code
_entity_poly.pdbx_strand_id
1 'polypeptide(L)'
;RIGRTARAGRDGIAISFVAPDEKPYLRDIEKLTRVRLSPMPLPENFLEEARRLPAPSRRKPSPEATAPRTNRDEGQRAKHKPRPEGEGGQRREDGQRRKRRFRSGGRNGVGAHAGKVRRAG
;
A
#
# COMPACT_ATOMS: atom_id res chain seq x y z
N ARG A 1 -8.15 -13.15 -1.27
CA ARG A 1 -8.74 -11.77 -1.30
C ARG A 1 -10.11 -11.85 -1.98
N ILE A 2 -11.15 -11.26 -1.39
CA ILE A 2 -12.54 -11.42 -1.91
C ILE A 2 -13.09 -10.21 -2.68
N GLY A 3 -12.71 -8.96 -2.35
CA GLY A 3 -13.28 -7.74 -2.98
C GLY A 3 -12.94 -7.50 -4.47
N ARG A 4 -12.35 -8.50 -5.15
CA ARG A 4 -12.09 -8.48 -6.59
C ARG A 4 -13.09 -9.32 -7.40
N THR A 5 -13.86 -10.20 -6.75
CA THR A 5 -14.92 -11.01 -7.39
C THR A 5 -16.30 -10.35 -7.25
N ALA A 6 -17.33 -10.87 -7.92
CA ALA A 6 -18.75 -10.47 -7.78
C ALA A 6 -19.04 -8.95 -7.94
N ARG A 7 -18.72 -8.35 -9.10
CA ARG A 7 -19.02 -6.93 -9.41
C ARG A 7 -20.30 -6.78 -10.23
N ALA A 8 -20.94 -5.62 -10.15
CA ALA A 8 -22.14 -5.27 -10.92
C ALA A 8 -23.30 -6.27 -10.76
N GLY A 9 -23.55 -6.73 -9.52
CA GLY A 9 -24.66 -7.64 -9.20
C GLY A 9 -24.49 -9.08 -9.69
N ARG A 10 -23.30 -9.45 -10.16
CA ARG A 10 -22.99 -10.84 -10.57
C ARG A 10 -22.42 -11.63 -9.41
N ASP A 11 -22.64 -12.94 -9.44
CA ASP A 11 -22.02 -13.87 -8.51
C ASP A 11 -20.51 -14.02 -8.76
N GLY A 12 -19.79 -14.47 -7.75
CA GLY A 12 -18.35 -14.69 -7.82
C GLY A 12 -17.85 -15.60 -6.72
N ILE A 13 -16.85 -16.42 -7.05
CA ILE A 13 -16.23 -17.39 -6.14
C ILE A 13 -14.82 -16.92 -5.80
N ALA A 14 -14.40 -17.14 -4.54
CA ALA A 14 -13.03 -16.90 -4.09
C ALA A 14 -12.53 -18.14 -3.34
N ILE A 15 -11.47 -18.76 -3.85
CA ILE A 15 -10.82 -19.93 -3.26
C ILE A 15 -9.51 -19.49 -2.60
N SER A 16 -9.25 -19.97 -1.39
CA SER A 16 -8.00 -19.72 -0.67
C SER A 16 -7.27 -21.04 -0.47
N PHE A 17 -6.00 -21.10 -0.86
CA PHE A 17 -5.10 -22.18 -0.50
C PHE A 17 -4.44 -21.83 0.83
N VAL A 18 -4.45 -22.76 1.78
CA VAL A 18 -3.98 -22.54 3.14
C VAL A 18 -2.99 -23.64 3.50
N ALA A 19 -1.75 -23.27 3.77
CA ALA A 19 -0.73 -24.18 4.28
C ALA A 19 -0.93 -24.46 5.79
N PRO A 20 -0.32 -25.52 6.35
CA PRO A 20 -0.50 -25.88 7.75
C PRO A 20 -0.12 -24.77 8.75
N ASP A 21 0.91 -23.99 8.44
CA ASP A 21 1.42 -22.86 9.21
C ASP A 21 0.54 -21.60 9.11
N GLU A 22 -0.32 -21.50 8.10
CA GLU A 22 -1.24 -20.38 7.88
C GLU A 22 -2.61 -20.56 8.58
N LYS A 23 -2.85 -21.70 9.23
CA LYS A 23 -4.08 -21.97 9.99
C LYS A 23 -4.45 -20.89 11.03
N PRO A 24 -3.50 -20.27 11.76
CA PRO A 24 -3.82 -19.17 12.67
C PRO A 24 -4.45 -17.97 11.95
N TYR A 25 -3.91 -17.60 10.78
CA TYR A 25 -4.44 -16.50 9.97
C TYR A 25 -5.86 -16.80 9.48
N LEU A 26 -6.13 -18.05 9.09
CA LEU A 26 -7.48 -18.47 8.72
C LEU A 26 -8.48 -18.21 9.85
N ARG A 27 -8.13 -18.61 11.09
CA ARG A 27 -8.99 -18.38 12.27
C ARG A 27 -9.26 -16.90 12.52
N ASP A 28 -8.26 -16.05 12.36
CA ASP A 28 -8.41 -14.61 12.56
C ASP A 28 -9.26 -13.96 11.46
N ILE A 29 -9.10 -14.41 10.21
CA ILE A 29 -9.95 -13.98 9.09
C ILE A 29 -11.41 -14.36 9.33
N GLU A 30 -11.69 -15.58 9.78
CA GLU A 30 -13.07 -16.00 10.10
C GLU A 30 -13.68 -15.17 11.21
N LYS A 31 -12.93 -14.85 12.27
CA LYS A 31 -13.39 -13.98 13.36
C LYS A 31 -13.68 -12.56 12.87
N LEU A 32 -12.77 -12.00 12.07
CA LEU A 32 -12.85 -10.63 11.57
C LEU A 32 -14.01 -10.45 10.59
N THR A 33 -14.17 -11.39 9.66
CA THR A 33 -15.21 -11.35 8.62
C THR A 33 -16.54 -11.93 9.08
N ARG A 34 -16.54 -12.69 10.18
CA ARG A 34 -17.69 -13.45 10.71
C ARG A 34 -18.25 -14.48 9.72
N VAL A 35 -17.42 -14.93 8.78
CA VAL A 35 -17.76 -15.96 7.79
C VAL A 35 -16.94 -17.20 8.10
N ARG A 36 -17.59 -18.36 8.12
CA ARG A 36 -16.92 -19.66 8.23
C ARG A 36 -16.55 -20.17 6.84
N LEU A 37 -15.31 -20.62 6.69
CA LEU A 37 -14.79 -21.16 5.43
C LEU A 37 -14.74 -22.69 5.53
N SER A 38 -15.51 -23.36 4.69
CA SER A 38 -15.51 -24.83 4.65
C SER A 38 -14.38 -25.36 3.75
N PRO A 39 -13.62 -26.37 4.20
CA PRO A 39 -12.65 -27.05 3.35
C PRO A 39 -13.34 -27.69 2.15
N MET A 40 -12.77 -27.49 0.96
CA MET A 40 -13.20 -28.15 -0.28
C MET A 40 -12.29 -29.35 -0.54
N PRO A 41 -12.83 -30.54 -0.87
CA PRO A 41 -12.02 -31.67 -1.27
C PRO A 41 -11.24 -31.35 -2.54
N LEU A 42 -10.10 -32.00 -2.72
CA LEU A 42 -9.36 -31.89 -3.97
C LEU A 42 -10.18 -32.51 -5.12
N PRO A 43 -10.08 -31.95 -6.33
CA PRO A 43 -10.66 -32.58 -7.53
C PRO A 43 -10.10 -33.98 -7.75
N GLU A 44 -10.86 -34.82 -8.46
CA GLU A 44 -10.38 -36.12 -8.91
C GLU A 44 -9.10 -35.98 -9.74
N ASN A 45 -8.20 -36.95 -9.64
CA ASN A 45 -6.92 -37.00 -10.35
C ASN A 45 -5.98 -35.80 -10.13
N PHE A 46 -6.26 -34.94 -9.15
CA PHE A 46 -5.45 -33.74 -8.88
C PHE A 46 -3.96 -34.05 -8.65
N LEU A 47 -3.65 -35.13 -7.92
CA LEU A 47 -2.27 -35.53 -7.67
C LEU A 47 -1.56 -36.05 -8.92
N GLU A 48 -2.27 -36.67 -9.85
CA GLU A 48 -1.68 -37.13 -11.11
C GLU A 48 -1.36 -35.96 -12.03
N GLU A 49 -2.30 -35.01 -12.16
CA GLU A 49 -2.09 -33.78 -12.92
C GLU A 49 -0.97 -32.92 -12.31
N ALA A 50 -0.92 -32.81 -10.99
CA ALA A 50 0.14 -32.08 -10.29
C ALA A 50 1.54 -32.67 -10.57
N ARG A 51 1.65 -34.00 -10.73
CA ARG A 51 2.93 -34.66 -11.07
C ARG A 51 3.37 -34.41 -12.51
N ARG A 52 2.43 -34.12 -13.42
CA ARG A 52 2.74 -33.78 -14.83
C ARG A 52 3.27 -32.36 -14.99
N LEU A 53 3.02 -31.48 -14.01
CA LEU A 53 3.51 -30.11 -14.04
C LEU A 53 5.03 -30.04 -13.83
N PRO A 54 5.73 -29.12 -14.53
CA PRO A 54 7.15 -28.91 -14.32
C PRO A 54 7.44 -28.44 -12.90
N ALA A 55 8.62 -28.78 -12.38
CA ALA A 55 9.03 -28.36 -11.04
C ALA A 55 8.94 -26.84 -10.88
N PRO A 56 8.40 -26.33 -9.75
CA PRO A 56 8.26 -24.91 -9.54
C PRO A 56 9.64 -24.25 -9.52
N SER A 57 9.85 -23.30 -10.44
CA SER A 57 11.07 -22.51 -10.49
C SER A 57 11.17 -21.62 -9.24
N ARG A 58 11.93 -22.07 -8.23
CA ARG A 58 12.34 -21.21 -7.12
C ARG A 58 13.20 -20.09 -7.67
N ARG A 59 12.63 -18.88 -7.79
CA ARG A 59 13.43 -17.67 -8.02
C ARG A 59 14.40 -17.56 -6.86
N LYS A 60 15.71 -17.65 -7.16
CA LYS A 60 16.74 -17.31 -6.18
C LYS A 60 16.49 -15.85 -5.74
N PRO A 61 16.51 -15.53 -4.44
CA PRO A 61 16.47 -14.14 -4.02
C PRO A 61 17.66 -13.43 -4.69
N SER A 62 17.37 -12.49 -5.60
CA SER A 62 18.41 -11.63 -6.16
C SER A 62 18.97 -10.78 -5.03
N PRO A 63 20.30 -10.64 -4.88
CA PRO A 63 20.93 -9.83 -3.84
C PRO A 63 20.75 -8.31 -4.02
N GLU A 64 19.93 -7.85 -4.97
CA GLU A 64 19.79 -6.45 -5.32
C GLU A 64 18.71 -5.70 -4.51
N ALA A 65 18.84 -5.74 -3.19
CA ALA A 65 18.08 -4.86 -2.29
C ALA A 65 18.92 -4.31 -1.12
N THR A 66 20.26 -4.36 -1.21
CA THR A 66 21.15 -3.61 -0.33
C THR A 66 21.68 -2.37 -1.05
N ALA A 67 20.77 -1.51 -1.51
CA ALA A 67 21.13 -0.11 -1.66
C ALA A 67 21.10 0.51 -0.26
N PRO A 68 22.21 1.01 0.30
CA PRO A 68 22.16 1.70 1.57
C PRO A 68 21.24 2.91 1.40
N ARG A 69 20.11 2.91 2.10
CA ARG A 69 19.32 4.12 2.30
C ARG A 69 20.19 5.04 3.15
N THR A 70 20.97 5.90 2.50
CA THR A 70 21.66 6.99 3.19
C THR A 70 20.57 7.81 3.86
N ASN A 71 20.59 7.86 5.20
CA ASN A 71 19.74 8.71 6.00
C ASN A 71 19.93 10.16 5.55
N ARG A 72 19.03 10.63 4.68
CA ARG A 72 18.87 12.05 4.34
C ARG A 72 17.54 12.51 4.91
N ASP A 73 17.43 12.43 6.23
CA ASP A 73 16.56 13.30 7.03
C ASP A 73 16.96 13.19 8.52
N GLU A 74 18.22 13.50 8.82
CA GLU A 74 18.60 13.84 10.19
C GLU A 74 18.91 15.34 10.19
N GLY A 75 18.00 16.07 10.84
CA GLY A 75 17.94 17.52 10.81
C GLY A 75 19.29 18.15 11.12
N GLN A 76 19.63 19.16 10.31
CA GLN A 76 20.68 20.12 10.59
C GLN A 76 20.39 20.84 11.92
N ARG A 77 20.77 20.22 13.03
CA ARG A 77 20.85 20.85 14.34
C ARG A 77 22.31 21.12 14.65
N ALA A 78 22.91 22.01 13.85
CA ALA A 78 24.22 22.56 14.13
C ALA A 78 24.06 24.06 14.45
N LYS A 79 24.33 24.39 15.72
CA LYS A 79 24.79 25.69 16.23
C LYS A 79 23.76 26.83 16.29
N HIS A 80 22.86 26.78 17.26
CA HIS A 80 22.32 28.01 17.87
C HIS A 80 23.16 28.35 19.10
N LYS A 81 23.87 29.48 19.02
CA LYS A 81 24.59 30.14 20.11
C LYS A 81 23.54 30.63 21.15
N PRO A 82 23.73 30.46 22.48
CA PRO A 82 22.80 31.05 23.44
C PRO A 82 22.99 32.58 23.43
N ARG A 83 21.90 33.31 23.22
CA ARG A 83 21.85 34.78 23.33
C ARG A 83 21.39 35.12 24.76
N PRO A 84 22.05 36.07 25.45
CA PRO A 84 21.82 36.30 26.88
C PRO A 84 20.49 36.99 27.17
N GLU A 85 20.05 36.80 28.42
CA GLU A 85 18.88 37.37 29.07
C GLU A 85 18.79 38.90 28.91
N GLY A 86 17.57 39.37 28.66
CA GLY A 86 17.22 40.78 28.60
C GLY A 86 15.72 40.94 28.80
N GLU A 87 15.39 41.66 29.87
CA GLU A 87 14.06 41.98 30.38
C GLU A 87 13.11 42.64 29.36
N GLY A 88 11.81 42.47 29.61
CA GLY A 88 10.82 43.54 29.43
C GLY A 88 10.16 43.62 28.06
N GLY A 89 8.83 43.51 28.01
CA GLY A 89 8.08 43.94 26.83
C GLY A 89 6.67 43.37 26.73
N GLN A 90 5.70 44.19 27.12
CA GLN A 90 4.27 43.90 27.15
C GLN A 90 3.62 43.72 25.78
N ARG A 91 2.55 42.91 25.76
CA ARG A 91 1.28 43.04 25.01
C ARG A 91 1.34 43.28 23.48
N ARG A 92 0.60 42.45 22.72
CA ARG A 92 -0.67 42.84 22.07
C ARG A 92 -1.28 41.68 21.27
N GLU A 93 -2.60 41.52 21.42
CA GLU A 93 -3.51 40.87 20.47
C GLU A 93 -3.32 41.45 19.07
N ASP A 94 -3.38 40.62 18.04
CA ASP A 94 -4.42 40.73 16.99
C ASP A 94 -4.13 39.82 15.80
N GLY A 95 -5.22 39.30 15.23
CA GLY A 95 -5.22 38.25 14.24
C GLY A 95 -4.47 38.59 12.95
N GLN A 96 -3.81 37.57 12.40
CA GLN A 96 -3.59 37.40 10.97
C GLN A 96 -3.10 35.96 10.69
N ARG A 97 -4.06 35.06 10.45
CA ARG A 97 -3.78 33.74 9.84
C ARG A 97 -3.14 33.98 8.47
N ARG A 98 -1.81 33.87 8.39
CA ARG A 98 -1.08 33.88 7.12
C ARG A 98 -1.58 32.72 6.25
N LYS A 99 -2.38 33.04 5.22
CA LYS A 99 -2.79 32.12 4.14
C LYS A 99 -1.54 31.47 3.55
N ARG A 100 -1.33 30.18 3.81
CA ARG A 100 -0.30 29.38 3.13
C ARG A 100 -0.70 29.31 1.65
N ARG A 101 0.05 30.01 0.78
CA ARG A 101 -0.11 29.90 -0.67
C ARG A 101 0.29 28.48 -1.09
N PHE A 102 -0.66 27.71 -1.62
CA PHE A 102 -0.38 26.43 -2.28
C PHE A 102 0.56 26.71 -3.45
N ARG A 103 1.81 26.26 -3.35
CA ARG A 103 2.79 26.35 -4.41
C ARG A 103 2.39 25.33 -5.48
N SER A 104 1.80 25.79 -6.58
CA SER A 104 1.57 24.94 -7.75
C SER A 104 2.93 24.50 -8.31
N GLY A 105 3.24 23.22 -8.15
CA GLY A 105 4.48 22.61 -8.59
C GLY A 105 4.19 21.22 -9.10
N GLY A 106 4.31 21.04 -10.41
CA GLY A 106 4.17 19.75 -11.09
C GLY A 106 3.01 19.70 -12.08
N ARG A 107 3.22 20.24 -13.29
CA ARG A 107 2.40 19.89 -14.47
C ARG A 107 2.65 18.40 -14.75
N ASN A 108 1.82 17.53 -14.19
CA ASN A 108 1.56 16.14 -14.62
C ASN A 108 0.39 15.58 -13.80
N GLY A 109 -0.71 16.34 -13.71
CA GLY A 109 -1.96 15.92 -13.11
C GLY A 109 -2.84 15.17 -14.12
N VAL A 110 -3.54 14.14 -13.63
CA VAL A 110 -4.59 13.38 -14.34
C VAL A 110 -5.56 14.35 -15.02
N GLY A 111 -5.51 14.41 -16.36
CA GLY A 111 -6.24 15.39 -17.18
C GLY A 111 -5.47 15.86 -18.42
N ALA A 112 -4.15 15.63 -18.47
CA ALA A 112 -3.27 16.07 -19.57
C ALA A 112 -3.48 15.38 -20.94
N HIS A 113 -4.48 14.50 -21.10
CA HIS A 113 -4.75 13.82 -22.37
C HIS A 113 -6.23 13.90 -22.82
N ALA A 114 -7.05 14.74 -22.19
CA ALA A 114 -8.48 14.89 -22.50
C ALA A 114 -8.76 15.46 -23.91
N GLY A 115 -7.75 15.96 -24.62
CA GLY A 115 -7.89 16.54 -25.97
C GLY A 115 -7.48 15.64 -27.14
N LYS A 116 -7.19 14.34 -26.93
CA LYS A 116 -6.67 13.44 -27.97
C LYS A 116 -7.63 12.31 -28.37
N VAL A 117 -8.93 12.57 -28.36
CA VAL A 117 -9.92 11.65 -28.97
C VAL A 117 -10.52 12.34 -30.18
N ARG A 118 -10.00 12.02 -31.38
CA ARG A 118 -10.69 12.34 -32.63
C ARG A 118 -11.74 11.26 -32.85
N ARG A 119 -13.00 11.66 -32.94
CA ARG A 119 -14.12 10.78 -33.30
C ARG A 119 -13.93 10.38 -34.77
N ALA A 120 -13.58 9.13 -35.02
CA ALA A 120 -13.65 8.56 -36.36
C ALA A 120 -15.13 8.40 -36.72
N GLY A 121 -15.53 8.95 -37.86
CA GLY A 121 -16.81 8.71 -38.50
C GLY A 121 -16.81 7.39 -39.26
#